data_AF-A0A1H6SY82-F1
#
_entry.id   AF-A0A1H6SY82-F1
#
_cell.length_a   1.000
_cell.length_b   1.000
_cell.length_c   1.000
_cell.angle_alpha   90.00
_cell.angle_beta   90.00
_cell.angle_gamma   90.00
#
_symmetry.space_group_name_H-M   'P 1'
#
loop_
_entity.id
_entity.type
_entity.pdbx_description
1 polymer ?
#
loop_
_entity_poly.entity_id
_entity_poly.type
_entity_poly.pdbx_seq_one_letter_code
_entity_poly.pdbx_strand_id
1 'polypeptide(L)'
;MSRPTRNLPTEQALPRFVECARRMLDPVTPEPLRRELEPQLLQLLPVVQALGLFELFEVRDRALAALLRDEMAARRGLYAAA
;
A
#
# COMPACT_ATOMS: atom_id res chain seq x y z
N MET A 1 9.27 18.83 11.79
CA MET A 1 8.88 18.93 10.38
C MET A 1 7.70 18.00 10.13
N SER A 2 6.48 18.52 10.18
CA SER A 2 5.27 17.72 9.94
C SER A 2 5.20 17.36 8.45
N ARG A 3 5.34 16.08 8.10
CA ARG A 3 4.93 15.61 6.77
C ARG A 3 3.42 15.91 6.64
N PRO A 4 2.97 16.64 5.61
CA PRO A 4 1.55 16.79 5.38
C PRO A 4 0.99 15.38 5.13
N THR A 5 0.25 14.83 6.08
CA THR A 5 -0.62 13.69 5.86
C THR A 5 -1.67 14.17 4.88
N ARG A 6 -1.39 14.05 3.58
CA ARG A 6 -2.36 14.30 2.54
C ARG A 6 -3.46 13.26 2.76
N ASN A 7 -4.52 13.68 3.44
CA ASN A 7 -5.73 12.90 3.59
C ASN A 7 -6.34 12.84 2.18
N LEU A 8 -5.91 11.84 1.40
CA LEU A 8 -6.44 11.62 0.08
C LEU A 8 -7.90 11.23 0.27
N PRO A 9 -8.83 11.87 -0.46
CA PRO A 9 -10.22 11.46 -0.44
C PRO A 9 -10.30 9.95 -0.71
N THR A 10 -11.14 9.23 0.04
CA THR A 10 -11.26 7.77 -0.02
C THR A 10 -11.45 7.27 -1.45
N GLU A 11 -12.18 8.03 -2.27
CA GLU A 11 -12.44 7.75 -3.68
C GLU A 11 -11.17 7.76 -4.58
N GLN A 12 -10.10 8.44 -4.16
CA GLN A 12 -8.83 8.50 -4.88
C GLN A 12 -7.78 7.53 -4.33
N ALA A 13 -7.99 6.99 -3.12
CA ALA A 13 -7.02 6.11 -2.46
C ALA A 13 -6.80 4.80 -3.24
N LEU A 14 -7.88 4.17 -3.73
CA LEU A 14 -7.80 2.93 -4.50
C LEU A 14 -7.10 3.14 -5.86
N PRO A 15 -7.48 4.10 -6.72
CA PRO A 15 -6.74 4.40 -7.95
C PRO A 15 -5.25 4.65 -7.71
N ARG A 16 -4.91 5.41 -6.66
CA ARG A 16 -3.52 5.73 -6.34
C ARG A 16 -2.75 4.50 -5.85
N PHE A 17 -3.36 3.65 -5.04
CA PHE A 17 -2.77 2.39 -4.59
C PHE A 17 -2.44 1.48 -5.77
N VAL A 18 -3.39 1.33 -6.70
CA VAL A 18 -3.21 0.52 -7.91
C VAL A 18 -2.12 1.11 -8.81
N GLU A 19 -2.05 2.44 -8.96
CA GLU A 19 -1.00 3.11 -9.72
C GLU A 19 0.39 2.84 -9.14
N CYS A 20 0.56 3.01 -7.82
CA CYS A 20 1.82 2.71 -7.16
C CYS A 20 2.20 1.23 -7.31
N ALA A 21 1.25 0.31 -7.11
CA ALA A 21 1.48 -1.13 -7.25
C ALA A 21 1.91 -1.49 -8.68
N ARG A 22 1.21 -0.97 -9.70
CA ARG A 22 1.55 -1.22 -11.11
C ARG A 22 2.94 -0.71 -11.45
N ARG A 23 3.31 0.49 -11.01
CA ARG A 23 4.66 1.04 -11.24
C ARG A 23 5.72 0.25 -10.48
N MET A 24 5.44 -0.21 -9.26
CA MET A 24 6.36 -1.08 -8.52
C MET A 24 6.52 -2.46 -9.17
N LEU A 25 5.54 -2.97 -9.90
CA LEU A 25 5.62 -4.25 -10.61
C LEU A 25 6.20 -4.14 -12.02
N ASP A 26 6.21 -2.94 -12.60
CA ASP A 26 6.74 -2.69 -13.92
C ASP A 26 8.27 -2.95 -13.94
N PRO A 27 8.76 -3.88 -14.79
CA PRO A 27 10.19 -4.20 -14.88
C PRO A 27 11.05 -3.03 -15.36
N VAL A 28 10.47 -2.03 -16.04
CA VAL A 28 11.24 -0.85 -16.50
C VAL A 28 11.33 0.25 -15.45
N THR A 29 10.62 0.12 -14.32
CA THR A 29 10.71 1.11 -13.23
C THR A 29 12.06 1.02 -12.53
N PRO A 30 12.86 2.11 -12.50
CA PRO A 30 14.14 2.12 -11.80
C PRO A 30 13.98 1.85 -10.30
N GLU A 31 14.95 1.15 -9.73
CA GLU A 31 14.96 0.81 -8.29
C GLU A 31 14.79 2.02 -7.35
N PRO A 32 15.44 3.19 -7.58
CA PRO A 32 15.21 4.36 -6.73
C PRO A 32 13.74 4.80 -6.71
N LEU A 33 13.07 4.74 -7.86
CA LEU A 33 11.66 5.10 -7.96
C LEU A 33 10.76 4.05 -7.30
N ARG A 34 11.08 2.75 -7.38
CA ARG A 34 10.35 1.70 -6.65
C ARG A 34 10.39 1.96 -5.14
N ARG A 35 11.55 2.34 -4.60
CA ARG A 35 11.74 2.68 -3.18
C ARG A 35 10.96 3.91 -2.74
N GLU A 36 10.72 4.86 -3.64
CA GLU A 36 9.87 6.02 -3.34
C GLU A 36 8.37 5.69 -3.38
N LEU A 37 7.99 4.71 -4.20
CA LEU A 37 6.60 4.29 -4.37
C LEU A 37 6.11 3.38 -3.24
N GLU A 38 6.98 2.50 -2.72
CA GLU A 38 6.66 1.60 -1.62
C GLU A 38 6.02 2.32 -0.41
N PRO A 39 6.64 3.36 0.20
CA PRO A 39 6.03 4.04 1.35
C PRO A 39 4.73 4.76 0.99
N GLN A 40 4.54 5.19 -0.27
CA GLN A 40 3.28 5.78 -0.71
C GLN A 40 2.18 4.73 -0.77
N LEU A 41 2.49 3.55 -1.30
CA LEU A 41 1.58 2.41 -1.37
C LEU A 41 1.18 1.94 0.04
N LEU A 42 2.13 1.80 0.97
CA LEU A 42 1.86 1.38 2.34
C LEU A 42 1.04 2.43 3.12
N GLN A 43 1.17 3.73 2.83
CA GLN A 43 0.34 4.76 3.45
C GLN A 43 -1.15 4.64 3.08
N LEU A 44 -1.46 4.14 1.88
CA LEU A 44 -2.82 3.95 1.39
C LEU A 44 -3.46 2.65 1.88
N LEU A 45 -2.65 1.72 2.39
CA LEU A 45 -3.07 0.37 2.76
C LEU A 45 -4.26 0.33 3.75
N PRO A 46 -4.33 1.15 4.82
CA PRO A 46 -5.48 1.12 5.73
C PRO A 46 -6.79 1.50 5.05
N VAL A 47 -6.75 2.48 4.13
CA VAL A 47 -7.94 2.93 3.42
C VAL A 47 -8.42 1.84 2.48
N VAL A 48 -7.50 1.22 1.73
CA VAL A 48 -7.80 0.10 0.83
C VAL A 48 -8.30 -1.13 1.59
N GLN A 49 -7.77 -1.38 2.79
CA GLN A 49 -8.23 -2.45 3.66
C GLN A 49 -9.65 -2.18 4.17
N ALA A 50 -9.96 -0.95 4.59
CA ALA A 50 -11.30 -0.57 5.03
C ALA A 50 -12.35 -0.67 3.92
N LEU A 51 -11.93 -0.62 2.65
CA LEU A 51 -12.79 -0.87 1.49
C LEU A 51 -13.08 -2.37 1.26
N GLY A 52 -12.45 -3.29 2.00
CA GLY A 52 -12.65 -4.74 1.85
C GLY A 52 -12.00 -5.33 0.59
N LEU A 53 -11.08 -4.61 -0.07
CA LEU A 53 -10.53 -5.04 -1.37
C LEU A 53 -9.90 -6.43 -1.33
N PHE A 54 -9.14 -6.73 -0.27
CA PHE A 54 -8.43 -8.01 -0.12
C PHE A 54 -9.33 -9.18 0.30
N GLU A 55 -10.60 -8.92 0.61
CA GLU A 55 -11.62 -9.96 0.81
C GLU A 55 -12.25 -10.38 -0.52
N LEU A 56 -12.18 -9.51 -1.53
CA LEU A 56 -12.77 -9.71 -2.85
C LEU A 56 -11.75 -10.13 -3.90
N PHE A 57 -10.51 -9.62 -3.80
CA PHE A 57 -9.47 -9.80 -4.81
C PHE A 57 -8.16 -10.27 -4.19
N GLU A 58 -7.47 -11.16 -4.91
CA GLU A 58 -6.12 -11.60 -4.57
C GLU A 58 -5.04 -10.77 -5.27
N VAL A 59 -3.88 -10.61 -4.61
CA VAL A 59 -2.68 -10.03 -5.22
C VAL A 59 -1.85 -11.15 -5.83
N ARG A 60 -1.79 -11.20 -7.16
CA ARG A 60 -1.12 -12.28 -7.90
C ARG A 60 0.40 -12.25 -7.83
N ASP A 61 0.99 -11.06 -7.73
CA ASP A 61 2.44 -10.95 -7.57
C ASP A 61 2.86 -11.36 -6.16
N ARG A 62 3.74 -12.37 -6.08
CA ARG A 62 4.09 -13.00 -4.80
C ARG A 62 4.87 -12.08 -3.88
N ALA A 63 5.75 -11.23 -4.42
CA ALA A 63 6.56 -10.31 -3.63
C ALA A 63 5.69 -9.19 -3.05
N LEU A 64 4.81 -8.61 -3.88
CA LEU A 64 3.85 -7.59 -3.43
C LEU A 64 2.87 -8.17 -2.40
N ALA A 65 2.38 -9.40 -2.62
CA ALA A 65 1.49 -10.05 -1.67
C ALA A 65 2.16 -10.29 -0.30
N ALA A 66 3.45 -10.66 -0.29
CA ALA A 66 4.22 -10.81 0.94
C ALA A 66 4.38 -9.46 1.66
N LEU A 67 4.83 -8.43 0.94
CA LEU A 67 4.98 -7.07 1.47
C LEU A 67 3.71 -6.56 2.16
N LEU A 68 2.57 -6.67 1.48
CA LEU A 68 1.28 -6.23 2.03
C LEU A 68 0.86 -7.02 3.26
N ARG A 69 1.09 -8.34 3.25
CA ARG A 69 0.77 -9.21 4.39
C ARG A 69 1.59 -8.84 5.61
N ASP A 70 2.88 -8.62 5.43
CA ASP A 70 3.81 -8.27 6.51
C ASP A 70 3.44 -6.91 7.10
N GLU A 71 3.16 -5.91 6.27
CA GLU A 71 2.71 -4.59 6.72
C GLU A 71 1.38 -4.66 7.47
N MET A 72 0.40 -5.42 6.95
CA MET A 72 -0.89 -5.61 7.65
C MET A 72 -0.72 -6.31 9.00
N ALA A 73 0.18 -7.30 9.08
CA ALA A 73 0.49 -7.99 10.33
C ALA A 73 1.15 -7.04 11.34
N ALA A 74 2.14 -6.26 10.90
CA ALA A 74 2.81 -5.26 11.72
C ALA A 74 1.81 -4.23 12.28
N ARG A 75 0.90 -3.72 11.45
CA ARG A 75 -0.14 -2.76 11.88
C ARG A 75 -1.13 -3.36 12.87
N ARG A 76 -1.58 -4.60 12.69
CA ARG A 76 -2.42 -5.27 13.69
C ARG A 76 -1.69 -5.42 15.03
N GLY A 77 -0.39 -5.73 15.01
CA GLY A 77 0.44 -5.78 16.21
C GLY A 77 0.57 -4.42 16.92
N LEU A 78 0.69 -3.33 16.15
CA LEU A 78 0.71 -1.97 16.69
C LEU A 78 -0.59 -1.57 17.40
N TYR A 79 -1.75 -2.00 16.89
CA TYR A 79 -3.04 -1.75 17.54
C TYR A 79 -3.35 -2.71 18.69
N ALA A 80 -2.64 -3.84 18.80
CA ALA A 80 -2.81 -4.78 19.92
C ALA A 80 -1.93 -4.41 21.15
N ALA A 81 -0.91 -3.58 20.96
CA ALA A 81 0.02 -3.14 22.00
C ALA A 81 -0.30 -1.74 22.58
N ALA A 82 -1.38 -1.11 22.12
CA ALA A 82 -1.86 0.21 22.55
C ALA A 82 -3.20 0.08 23.30
#